data_AF-A0A2V5NUU9-F1
#
_entry.id   AF-A0A2V5NUU9-F1
#
_cell.length_a   1.000
_cell.length_b   1.000
_cell.length_c   1.000
_cell.angle_alpha   90.00
_cell.angle_beta   90.00
_cell.angle_gamma   90.00
#
_symmetry.space_group_name_H-M   'P 1'
#
loop_
_entity.id
_entity.type
_entity.pdbx_description
1 polymer ?
#
loop_
_entity_poly.entity_id
_entity_poly.type
_entity_poly.pdbx_seq_one_letter_code
_entity_poly.pdbx_strand_id
1 'polypeptide(L)' 'MSTVQEISQAIDHLDVRDQMRLLHDLPAHLKIQPDDVAWLKAAEPAFEFWNNPEDAIYDEL' A
#
# COMPACT_ATOMS: atom_id res chain seq x y z
N MET A 1 7.46 1.92 22.13
CA MET A 1 6.87 1.47 20.86
C MET A 1 7.89 1.72 19.77
N SER A 2 7.90 0.90 18.72
CA SER A 2 8.74 1.18 17.54
C SER A 2 8.11 2.29 16.71
N THR A 3 8.94 3.11 16.06
CA THR A 3 8.47 4.12 15.10
C THR A 3 7.59 3.52 14.01
N VAL A 4 7.86 2.26 13.61
CA VAL A 4 7.02 1.54 12.64
C VAL A 4 5.61 1.28 13.18
N GLN A 5 5.48 0.91 14.46
CA GLN A 5 4.18 0.67 15.09
C GLN A 5 3.35 1.95 15.20
N GLU A 6 4.00 3.07 15.51
CA GLU A 6 3.33 4.38 15.59
C GLU A 6 2.82 4.82 14.22
N ILE A 7 3.61 4.58 13.16
CA ILE A 7 3.20 4.86 11.77
C ILE A 7 2.01 3.98 11.37
N SER A 8 2.06 2.66 11.62
CA SER A 8 0.95 1.75 11.31
C SER A 8 -0.34 2.18 12.01
N GLN A 9 -0.26 2.46 13.32
CA GLN A 9 -1.43 2.93 14.07
C GLN A 9 -1.96 4.26 13.52
N ALA A 10 -1.10 5.19 13.13
CA ALA A 10 -1.54 6.45 12.54
C ALA A 10 -2.29 6.25 11.22
N ILE A 11 -1.87 5.29 10.39
CA ILE A 11 -2.54 4.94 9.13
C ILE A 11 -3.92 4.32 9.40
N ASP A 12 -4.03 3.43 10.38
CA ASP A 12 -5.29 2.76 10.73
C ASP A 12 -6.40 3.73 11.20
N HIS A 13 -6.02 4.89 11.74
CA HIS A 13 -6.96 5.92 12.20
C HIS A 13 -7.39 6.90 11.10
N LEU A 14 -6.81 6.82 9.89
CA LEU A 14 -7.25 7.62 8.75
C LEU A 14 -8.55 7.09 8.17
N ASP A 15 -9.36 7.96 7.58
CA ASP A 15 -10.47 7.50 6.76
C ASP A 15 -9.96 6.91 5.43
N VAL A 16 -10.80 6.13 4.75
CA VAL A 16 -10.43 5.44 3.49
C VAL A 16 -9.93 6.42 2.44
N ARG A 17 -10.51 7.62 2.37
CA ARG A 17 -10.10 8.65 1.40
C ARG A 17 -8.67 9.12 1.68
N ASP A 18 -8.34 9.36 2.94
CA ASP A 18 -7.02 9.79 3.37
C ASP A 18 -5.99 8.67 3.27
N GLN A 19 -6.38 7.42 3.53
CA GLN A 19 -5.55 6.25 3.25
C GLN A 19 -5.19 6.14 1.76
N MET A 20 -6.18 6.31 0.87
CA MET A 20 -5.96 6.27 -0.57
C MET A 20 -5.06 7.40 -1.06
N ARG A 21 -5.25 8.62 -0.52
CA ARG A 21 -4.37 9.75 -0.83
C ARG A 21 -2.93 9.47 -0.35
N LEU A 22 -2.78 8.94 0.86
CA LEU A 22 -1.47 8.58 1.39
C LEU A 22 -0.81 7.49 0.52
N LEU A 23 -1.53 6.44 0.12
CA LEU A 23 -1.02 5.38 -0.75
C LEU A 23 -0.51 5.93 -2.08
N HIS A 24 -1.20 6.90 -2.66
CA HIS A 24 -0.79 7.57 -3.90
C HIS A 24 0.48 8.42 -3.71
N ASP A 25 0.57 9.17 -2.62
CA ASP A 25 1.64 10.17 -2.41
C ASP A 25 2.90 9.57 -1.75
N LEU A 26 2.75 8.47 -1.00
CA LEU A 26 3.82 7.85 -0.21
C LEU A 26 5.04 7.42 -1.04
N PRO A 27 4.92 6.82 -2.25
CA PRO A 27 6.07 6.46 -3.06
C PRO A 27 6.97 7.66 -3.39
N ALA A 28 6.36 8.82 -3.67
CA ALA A 28 7.09 10.06 -3.93
C ALA A 28 7.83 10.56 -2.67
N HIS A 29 7.21 10.47 -1.50
CA HIS A 29 7.84 10.81 -0.22
C HIS A 29 9.00 9.88 0.14
N LEU A 30 8.88 8.59 -0.20
CA LEU A 30 9.93 7.59 -0.01
C LEU A 30 10.99 7.59 -1.12
N LYS A 31 10.84 8.46 -2.12
CA LYS A 31 11.73 8.58 -3.29
C LYS A 31 11.85 7.26 -4.07
N ILE A 32 10.79 6.46 -4.07
CA ILE A 32 10.65 5.29 -4.93
C ILE A 32 10.51 5.79 -6.37
N GLN A 33 11.21 5.17 -7.32
CA GLN A 33 11.11 5.60 -8.71
C GLN A 33 9.73 5.23 -9.27
N PRO A 34 9.14 6.09 -10.14
CA PRO A 34 7.87 5.76 -10.78
C PRO A 34 7.88 4.41 -11.50
N ASP A 35 9.03 4.06 -12.10
CA ASP A 35 9.22 2.79 -12.79
C ASP A 35 9.11 1.61 -11.83
N ASP A 36 9.68 1.71 -10.62
CA ASP A 36 9.58 0.64 -9.61
C ASP A 36 8.12 0.41 -9.19
N VAL A 37 7.33 1.48 -9.04
CA VAL A 37 5.89 1.37 -8.76
C VAL A 37 5.16 0.74 -9.94
N ALA A 38 5.52 1.09 -11.17
CA ALA A 38 4.92 0.50 -12.36
C ALA A 38 5.22 -1.00 -12.48
N TRP A 39 6.43 -1.43 -12.14
CA TRP A 39 6.81 -2.85 -12.08
C TRP A 39 6.01 -3.62 -11.03
N LEU A 40 5.80 -3.03 -9.84
CA LEU A 40 4.99 -3.66 -8.79
C LEU A 40 3.54 -3.86 -9.24
N LYS A 41 2.91 -2.83 -9.81
CA LYS A 41 1.55 -2.92 -10.36
C LYS A 41 1.44 -3.93 -11.50
N ALA A 42 2.43 -3.97 -12.38
CA ALA A 42 2.45 -4.96 -13.47
C ALA A 42 2.60 -6.41 -12.97
N ALA A 43 3.17 -6.59 -11.77
CA ALA A 43 3.35 -7.89 -11.15
C ALA A 43 2.12 -8.37 -10.36
N GLU A 44 1.22 -7.49 -9.91
CA GLU A 44 0.01 -7.85 -9.14
C GLU A 44 -0.81 -9.00 -9.76
N PRO A 45 -1.10 -9.02 -11.07
CA PRO A 45 -1.86 -10.14 -11.68
C PRO A 45 -1.12 -11.48 -11.60
N ALA A 46 0.21 -11.46 -11.52
CA ALA A 46 0.99 -12.69 -11.35
C ALA A 46 0.81 -13.29 -9.95
N PHE A 47 0.23 -12.57 -9.00
CA PHE A 47 -0.07 -13.03 -7.64
C PHE A 47 -1.56 -13.34 -7.42
N GLU A 48 -2.42 -13.25 -8.44
CA GLU A 48 -3.87 -13.54 -8.34
C GLU A 48 -4.18 -14.97 -7.83
N PHE A 49 -3.25 -15.92 -8.04
CA PHE A 49 -3.39 -17.28 -7.50
C PHE A 49 -3.15 -17.37 -5.98
N TRP A 50 -2.54 -16.35 -5.38
CA TRP A 50 -2.26 -16.29 -3.95
C TRP A 50 -3.50 -15.73 -3.23
N ASN A 51 -4.46 -16.62 -2.99
CA ASN A 51 -5.67 -16.32 -2.24
C ASN A 51 -5.36 -16.19 -0.74
N ASN A 52 -4.66 -15.11 -0.37
CA ASN A 52 -4.35 -14.76 1.00
C ASN A 52 -5.52 -13.94 1.57
N PRO A 53 -6.28 -14.47 2.55
CA PRO A 53 -7.40 -13.74 3.13
C PRO A 53 -7.00 -12.43 3.84
N GLU A 54 -5.71 -12.24 4.15
CA GLU A 54 -5.20 -10.98 4.68
C GLU A 54 -4.93 -9.93 3.58
N ASP A 55 -4.67 -10.35 2.34
CA ASP A 55 -4.39 -9.46 1.20
C ASP A 55 -5.64 -9.12 0.38
N ALA A 56 -6.76 -9.79 0.63
CA ALA A 56 -8.05 -9.52 -0.02
C ALA A 56 -8.54 -8.07 0.16
N ILE A 57 -7.99 -7.34 1.13
CA ILE A 57 -8.26 -5.91 1.36
C ILE A 57 -7.67 -5.04 0.22
N TYR A 58 -6.61 -5.49 -0.44
CA TYR A 58 -6.00 -4.79 -1.56
C TYR A 58 -6.68 -5.06 -2.90
N ASP A 59 -7.49 -6.13 -3.01
CA ASP A 59 -8.21 -6.48 -4.24
C ASP A 59 -9.28 -5.43 -4.62
N GLU A 60 -9.73 -4.62 -3.66
CA GLU A 60 -10.79 -3.61 -3.82
C GLU A 60 -10.26 -2.15 -3.89
N LEU A 61 -8.95 -1.91 -3.83
CA LEU A 61 -8.32 -0.57 -3.90
C LEU A 61 -7.94 -0.16 -5.33
#